data_AF-A0A1F4U9G4-F1
#
_entry.id   AF-A0A1F4U9G4-F1
#
_cell.length_a   1.000
_cell.length_b   1.000
_cell.length_c   1.000
_cell.angle_alpha   90.00
_cell.angle_beta   90.00
_cell.angle_gamma   90.00
#
_symmetry.space_group_name_H-M   'P 1'
#
loop_
_entity.id
_entity.type
_entity.pdbx_description
1 polymer ?
#
loop_
_entity_poly.entity_id
_entity_poly.type
_entity_poly.pdbx_seq_one_letter_code
_entity_poly.pdbx_strand_id
1 'polypeptide(L)'
;MHICALFILTLVGADFTICNYTDHQIYPCPIYANNQYYVFWTDYRSTPIYGLYGTRITVDGTVLDPNGKLQFQDSVFTPRVDYDGSNFMVVWREGC
;
A
#
# COMPACT_ATOMS: atom_id res chain seq x y z
N MET A 1 27.39 -27.20 14.34
CA MET A 1 26.75 -27.43 13.02
C MET A 1 25.59 -26.47 12.93
N HIS A 2 25.80 -25.30 12.31
CA HIS A 2 24.77 -24.26 12.22
C HIS A 2 23.82 -24.61 11.08
N ILE A 3 22.59 -24.99 11.43
CA ILE A 3 21.52 -25.22 10.46
C ILE A 3 21.10 -23.84 9.97
N CYS A 4 21.54 -23.48 8.77
CA CYS A 4 21.09 -22.29 8.07
C CYS A 4 19.71 -22.61 7.50
N ALA A 5 18.64 -22.19 8.19
CA ALA A 5 17.29 -22.34 7.70
C ALA A 5 17.11 -21.40 6.50
N LEU A 6 17.08 -21.99 5.30
CA LEU A 6 16.68 -21.31 4.08
C LEU A 6 15.18 -21.04 4.19
N PHE A 7 14.81 -19.79 4.50
CA PHE A 7 13.42 -19.33 4.42
C PHE A 7 13.04 -19.32 2.94
N ILE A 8 12.39 -20.40 2.48
CA ILE A 8 11.73 -20.40 1.18
C ILE A 8 10.57 -19.43 1.31
N LEU A 9 10.63 -18.31 0.59
CA LEU A 9 9.51 -17.41 0.42
C LEU A 9 8.46 -18.15 -0.43
N THR A 10 7.64 -18.99 0.20
CA THR A 10 6.47 -19.56 -0.46
C THR A 10 5.53 -18.40 -0.78
N LEU A 11 5.39 -18.07 -2.06
CA LEU A 11 4.32 -17.23 -2.57
C LEU A 11 3.01 -18.00 -2.38
N VAL A 12 2.38 -17.85 -1.21
CA VAL A 12 1.11 -18.49 -0.91
C VAL A 12 0.00 -17.52 -1.30
N GLY A 13 -0.64 -17.74 -2.45
CA GLY A 13 -1.84 -17.01 -2.86
C GLY A 13 -2.02 -16.99 -4.36
N ALA A 14 -3.27 -17.10 -4.83
CA ALA A 14 -3.62 -16.63 -6.15
C ALA A 14 -3.42 -15.11 -6.21
N ASP A 15 -3.04 -14.57 -7.37
CA ASP A 15 -2.99 -13.13 -7.57
C ASP A 15 -4.35 -12.50 -7.23
N PHE A 16 -4.33 -11.38 -6.50
CA PHE A 16 -5.54 -10.65 -6.11
C PHE A 16 -5.44 -9.17 -6.46
N THR A 17 -6.58 -8.60 -6.80
CA THR A 17 -6.68 -7.20 -7.21
C THR A 17 -6.86 -6.28 -6.00
N ILE A 18 -5.94 -5.33 -5.82
CA ILE A 18 -6.08 -4.25 -4.83
C ILE A 18 -6.94 -3.11 -5.38
N CYS A 19 -6.69 -2.71 -6.63
CA CYS A 19 -7.43 -1.67 -7.31
C CYS A 19 -7.62 -2.01 -8.80
N ASN A 20 -8.82 -1.78 -9.33
CA ASN A 20 -9.17 -1.98 -10.74
C ASN A 20 -9.65 -0.71 -11.46
N TYR A 21 -9.33 0.48 -10.93
CA TYR A 21 -9.56 1.71 -11.68
C TYR A 21 -8.61 1.77 -12.89
N THR A 22 -9.08 2.36 -13.99
CA THR A 22 -8.35 2.37 -15.27
C THR A 22 -7.31 3.47 -15.40
N ASP A 23 -7.21 4.35 -14.39
CA ASP A 23 -6.31 5.50 -14.42
C ASP A 23 -4.89 5.15 -13.91
N HIS A 24 -4.01 6.14 -13.79
CA HIS A 24 -2.65 5.92 -13.31
C HIS A 24 -2.63 5.63 -11.81
N GLN A 25 -2.23 4.39 -11.45
CA GLN A 25 -1.82 4.04 -10.10
C GLN A 25 -0.31 3.83 -10.07
N ILE A 26 0.38 4.59 -9.23
CA ILE A 26 1.84 4.63 -9.20
C ILE A 26 2.37 4.69 -7.77
N TYR A 27 3.64 4.30 -7.63
CA TYR A 27 4.38 4.34 -6.37
C TYR A 27 3.69 3.60 -5.20
N PRO A 28 3.35 2.31 -5.36
CA PRO A 28 2.84 1.53 -4.23
C PRO A 28 3.89 1.46 -3.11
N CYS A 29 3.43 1.61 -1.88
CA CYS A 29 4.23 1.59 -0.67
C CYS A 29 3.55 0.66 0.36
N PRO A 30 3.95 -0.64 0.38
CA PRO A 30 3.43 -1.60 1.34
C PRO A 30 4.14 -1.50 2.70
N ILE A 31 3.41 -1.74 3.78
CA ILE A 31 3.95 -1.94 5.14
C ILE A 31 3.14 -2.99 5.90
N TYR A 32 3.81 -3.77 6.74
CA TYR A 32 3.15 -4.70 7.65
C TYR A 32 3.09 -4.09 9.06
N ALA A 33 1.90 -4.05 9.65
CA ALA A 33 1.65 -3.49 10.97
C ALA A 33 0.36 -4.08 11.55
N ASN A 34 0.22 -4.16 12.88
CA ASN A 34 -1.02 -4.63 13.52
C ASN A 34 -1.56 -5.97 12.96
N ASN A 35 -0.67 -6.91 12.66
CA ASN A 35 -1.01 -8.21 12.08
C ASN A 35 -1.77 -8.14 10.75
N GLN A 36 -1.56 -7.10 9.96
CA GLN A 36 -2.11 -6.94 8.62
C GLN A 36 -1.16 -6.11 7.73
N TYR A 37 -1.37 -6.16 6.42
CA TYR A 37 -0.67 -5.30 5.47
C TYR A 37 -1.48 -4.04 5.20
N TYR A 38 -0.77 -2.96 4.93
CA TYR A 38 -1.32 -1.72 4.41
C TYR A 38 -0.57 -1.40 3.13
N VAL A 39 -1.28 -0.91 2.14
CA VAL A 39 -0.66 -0.42 0.90
C VAL A 39 -1.14 0.99 0.68
N PHE A 40 -0.20 1.92 0.58
CA PHE A 40 -0.46 3.29 0.17
C PHE A 40 0.03 3.50 -1.25
N TRP A 41 -0.67 4.28 -2.07
CA TRP A 41 -0.24 4.57 -3.44
C TRP A 41 -0.76 5.91 -3.91
N THR A 42 -0.12 6.43 -4.95
CA THR A 42 -0.56 7.62 -5.66
C THR A 42 -1.53 7.19 -6.77
N ASP A 43 -2.67 7.85 -6.87
CA ASP A 43 -3.73 7.49 -7.83
C ASP A 43 -4.33 8.73 -8.52
N TYR A 44 -4.48 8.68 -9.85
CA TYR A 44 -5.02 9.79 -10.65
C TYR A 44 -6.53 9.68 -10.94
N ARG A 45 -7.23 8.68 -10.40
CA ARG A 45 -8.67 8.47 -10.70
C ARG A 45 -9.57 9.66 -10.36
N SER A 46 -9.14 10.54 -9.44
CA SER A 46 -9.86 11.74 -9.03
C SER A 46 -9.25 12.98 -9.71
N THR A 47 -9.40 13.01 -11.02
CA THR A 47 -8.85 14.06 -11.89
C THR A 47 -9.26 15.48 -11.45
N PRO A 48 -8.40 16.50 -11.64
CA PRO A 48 -7.13 16.48 -12.36
C PRO A 48 -5.90 16.31 -11.45
N ILE A 49 -6.04 15.73 -10.26
CA ILE A 49 -4.95 15.66 -9.28
C ILE A 49 -4.69 14.23 -8.80
N TYR A 50 -3.42 13.96 -8.50
CA TYR A 50 -2.98 12.72 -7.87
C TYR A 50 -3.32 12.73 -6.38
N GLY A 51 -4.13 11.78 -5.92
CA GLY A 51 -4.47 11.59 -4.51
C GLY A 51 -3.65 10.47 -3.86
N LEU A 52 -3.53 10.52 -2.53
CA LEU A 52 -2.97 9.43 -1.73
C LEU A 52 -4.11 8.47 -1.38
N TYR A 53 -4.01 7.23 -1.81
CA TYR A 53 -4.97 6.18 -1.46
C TYR A 53 -4.31 5.15 -0.57
N GLY A 54 -5.10 4.50 0.28
CA GLY A 54 -4.66 3.44 1.17
C GLY A 54 -5.67 2.30 1.25
N THR A 55 -5.17 1.07 1.42
CA THR A 55 -6.01 -0.11 1.71
C THR A 55 -5.40 -0.93 2.84
N ARG A 56 -6.24 -1.72 3.53
CA ARG A 56 -5.82 -2.78 4.43
C ARG A 56 -5.99 -4.13 3.74
N ILE A 57 -5.05 -5.03 3.99
CA ILE A 57 -5.04 -6.39 3.45
C ILE A 57 -4.70 -7.33 4.60
N THR A 58 -5.50 -8.36 4.79
CA THR A 58 -5.23 -9.39 5.80
C THR A 58 -3.99 -10.22 5.42
N VAL A 59 -3.46 -10.99 6.37
CA VAL A 59 -2.27 -11.84 6.15
C VAL A 59 -2.46 -12.94 5.09
N ASP A 60 -3.70 -13.33 4.83
CA ASP A 60 -4.11 -14.31 3.82
C ASP A 60 -4.46 -13.66 2.46
N GLY A 61 -4.24 -12.35 2.30
CA GLY A 61 -4.41 -11.65 1.02
C GLY A 61 -5.82 -11.10 0.75
N THR A 62 -6.72 -11.13 1.74
CA THR A 62 -8.06 -10.52 1.59
C THR A 62 -7.94 -8.99 1.65
N VAL A 63 -8.32 -8.30 0.56
CA VAL A 63 -8.36 -6.83 0.49
C VAL A 63 -9.60 -6.32 1.23
N LEU A 64 -9.38 -5.66 2.37
CA LEU A 64 -10.45 -5.19 3.25
C LEU A 64 -11.08 -3.88 2.79
N ASP A 65 -10.33 -3.05 2.06
CA ASP A 65 -10.82 -1.82 1.45
C ASP A 65 -10.54 -1.87 -0.07
N PRO A 66 -11.31 -2.63 -0.86
CA PRO A 66 -11.11 -2.75 -2.30
C PRO A 66 -11.11 -1.39 -2.97
N ASN A 67 -10.23 -1.19 -3.95
CA ASN A 67 -9.96 0.09 -4.60
C ASN A 67 -9.39 1.19 -3.69
N GLY A 68 -9.19 0.93 -2.40
CA GLY A 68 -8.63 1.88 -1.45
C GLY A 68 -9.57 3.01 -1.06
N LYS A 69 -9.14 3.73 -0.02
CA LYS A 69 -9.76 4.93 0.50
C LYS A 69 -8.82 6.11 0.28
N LEU A 70 -9.39 7.23 -0.19
CA LEU A 70 -8.68 8.50 -0.25
C LEU A 70 -8.23 8.91 1.15
N GLN A 71 -6.93 9.14 1.32
CA GLN A 71 -6.30 9.60 2.56
C GLN A 71 -6.02 11.10 2.51
N PHE A 72 -5.60 11.59 1.35
CA PHE A 72 -5.23 12.98 1.14
C PHE A 72 -5.39 13.37 -0.33
N GLN A 73 -5.85 14.60 -0.58
CA GLN A 73 -6.24 15.07 -1.91
C GLN A 73 -5.57 16.41 -2.24
N ASP A 74 -4.26 16.37 -2.51
CA ASP A 74 -3.53 17.50 -3.07
C ASP A 74 -2.24 17.02 -3.75
N SER A 75 -2.29 16.83 -5.07
CA SER A 75 -1.23 16.37 -5.98
C SER A 75 0.00 15.71 -5.30
N VAL A 76 -0.12 14.44 -4.92
CA VAL A 76 0.91 13.72 -4.15
C VAL A 76 1.69 12.71 -4.97
N PHE A 77 2.98 12.57 -4.66
CA PHE A 77 3.88 11.65 -5.33
C PHE A 77 4.78 10.90 -4.35
N THR A 78 5.22 9.71 -4.77
CA THR A 78 6.25 8.91 -4.10
C THR A 78 6.00 8.73 -2.59
N PRO A 79 4.83 8.22 -2.16
CA PRO A 79 4.58 8.01 -0.75
C PRO A 79 5.62 7.08 -0.13
N ARG A 80 5.93 7.34 1.14
CA ARG A 80 6.70 6.47 2.02
C ARG A 80 5.94 6.34 3.33
N VAL A 81 5.95 5.15 3.92
CA VAL A 81 5.29 4.89 5.20
C VAL A 81 6.24 4.19 6.15
N ASP A 82 6.13 4.54 7.43
CA ASP A 82 6.70 3.79 8.55
C ASP A 82 5.66 3.63 9.68
N TYR A 83 5.88 2.68 10.58
CA TYR A 83 5.01 2.37 11.70
C TYR A 83 5.79 2.23 13.00
N ASP A 84 5.46 3.04 14.01
CA ASP A 84 6.22 3.10 15.28
C ASP A 84 5.76 2.04 16.32
N GLY A 85 4.83 1.15 15.97
CA GLY A 85 4.17 0.25 16.91
C GLY A 85 2.83 0.78 17.45
N SER A 86 2.43 1.99 17.07
CA SER A 86 1.16 2.62 17.44
C SER A 86 0.57 3.48 16.33
N ASN A 87 1.39 4.26 15.62
CA ASN A 87 1.02 5.25 14.62
C ASN A 87 1.73 4.99 13.29
N PHE A 88 1.05 5.35 12.21
CA PHE A 88 1.65 5.42 10.87
C PHE A 88 2.15 6.84 10.62
N MET A 89 3.38 6.95 10.12
CA MET A 89 3.86 8.17 9.50
C MET A 89 3.93 7.95 8.00
N VAL A 90 3.03 8.62 7.27
CA VAL A 90 3.04 8.61 5.80
C VAL A 90 3.51 9.96 5.31
N VAL A 91 4.55 9.97 4.48
CA VAL A 91 5.10 11.19 3.87
C VAL A 91 5.05 11.06 2.35
N TRP A 92 4.92 12.18 1.67
CA TRP A 92 4.89 12.26 0.22
C TRP A 92 5.59 13.53 -0.23
N ARG A 93 5.90 13.59 -1.53
CA ARG A 93 6.27 14.82 -2.20
C ARG A 93 5.01 15.44 -2.79
N GLU A 94 4.78 16.73 -2.54
CA GLU A 94 3.75 17.48 -3.24
C GLU A 94 4.22 17.86 -4.66
N GLY A 95 3.26 17.98 -5.57
CA GLY A 95 3.48 18.58 -6.89
C GLY A 95 4.06 19.98 -6.76
N CYS A 96 4.98 20.31 -7.66
CA CYS A 96 5.54 21.66 -7.76
C CYS A 96 4.53 22.63 -8.38
#